data_AF-A0A535RRA8-F1
#
_entry.id   AF-A0A535RRA8-F1
#
_cell.length_a   1.000
_cell.length_b   1.000
_cell.length_c   1.000
_cell.angle_alpha   90.00
_cell.angle_beta   90.00
_cell.angle_gamma   90.00
#
_symmetry.space_group_name_H-M   'P 1'
#
loop_
_entity.id
_entity.type
_entity.pdbx_description
1 polymer ?
#
loop_
_entity_poly.entity_id
_entity_poly.type
_entity_poly.pdbx_seq_one_letter_code
_entity_poly.pdbx_strand_id
1 'polypeptide(L)' 'MVAMDRQGRMLFIASPSQVFTLNQLADLLTSSDLSIDIALNLDGGSSTGLYVNGGSQHVAIDSYVRLPLVVIVKAR' A
#
# COMPACT_ATOMS: atom_id res chain seq x y z
N MET A 1 -1.63 -0.64 2.54
CA MET A 1 -0.86 -0.10 3.68
C MET A 1 0.00 1.08 3.25
N VAL A 2 0.52 1.85 4.20
CA VAL A 2 1.46 2.94 3.94
C VAL A 2 2.76 2.71 4.71
N ALA A 3 3.89 3.01 4.10
CA ALA A 3 5.19 2.85 4.71
C ALA A 3 6.13 4.00 4.34
N MET A 4 7.21 4.15 5.11
CA MET A 4 8.33 5.03 4.80
C MET A 4 9.60 4.18 4.80
N ASP A 5 10.42 4.34 3.78
CA ASP A 5 11.75 3.73 3.77
C ASP A 5 12.79 4.60 4.48
N ARG A 6 13.98 4.04 4.68
CA ARG A 6 15.11 4.73 5.32
C ARG A 6 15.65 5.94 4.53
N GLN A 7 15.21 6.14 3.29
CA GLN A 7 15.56 7.30 2.47
C GLN A 7 14.48 8.40 2.56
N GLY A 8 13.43 8.20 3.35
CA GLY A 8 12.32 9.15 3.52
C GLY A 8 11.31 9.11 2.37
N ARG A 9 11.33 8.08 1.52
CA ARG A 9 10.34 7.91 0.44
C ARG A 9 9.10 7.24 1.03
N MET A 10 7.93 7.76 0.68
CA MET A 10 6.64 7.15 1.07
C MET A 10 6.25 6.08 0.06
N LEU A 11 5.87 4.90 0.57
CA LEU A 11 5.41 3.77 -0.22
C LEU A 11 3.94 3.47 0.08
N PHE A 12 3.15 3.27 -0.97
CA PHE A 12 1.80 2.72 -0.90
C PHE A 12 1.84 1.31 -1.44
N ILE A 13 1.52 0.33 -0.58
CA ILE A 13 1.64 -1.09 -0.92
C ILE A 13 0.25 -1.73 -0.81
N ALA A 14 -0.16 -2.43 -1.87
CA ALA A 14 -1.40 -3.17 -1.95
C ALA A 14 -1.14 -4.59 -2.44
N SER A 15 -1.82 -5.57 -1.85
CA SER A 15 -1.78 -6.98 -2.25
C SER A 15 -3.20 -7.41 -2.62
N PRO A 16 -3.60 -7.33 -3.91
CA PRO A 16 -4.98 -7.60 -4.31
C PRO A 16 -5.35 -9.09 -4.26
N SER A 17 -4.37 -10.00 -4.34
CA SER A 17 -4.59 -11.44 -4.48
C SER A 17 -3.96 -12.28 -3.37
N GLN A 18 -2.93 -11.80 -2.69
CA GLN A 18 -2.29 -12.56 -1.61
C GLN A 18 -2.85 -12.11 -0.26
N VAL A 19 -3.25 -13.09 0.53
CA VAL A 19 -3.76 -12.90 1.89
C VAL A 19 -2.64 -13.19 2.87
N PHE A 20 -2.39 -12.24 3.76
CA PHE A 20 -1.40 -12.35 4.82
C PHE A 20 -2.04 -12.08 6.17
N THR A 21 -1.57 -12.77 7.19
CA THR A 21 -1.67 -12.23 8.56
C THR A 21 -0.75 -11.01 8.70
N LEU A 22 -0.99 -10.15 9.68
CA LEU A 22 -0.13 -8.98 9.90
C LEU A 22 1.31 -9.36 10.22
N ASN A 23 1.54 -10.45 10.94
CA ASN A 23 2.90 -10.95 11.23
C ASN A 23 3.61 -11.42 9.95
N GLN A 24 2.94 -12.20 9.10
CA GLN A 24 3.52 -12.62 7.82
C GLN A 24 3.87 -11.42 6.92
N LEU A 25 3.02 -10.39 6.92
CA LEU A 25 3.30 -9.18 6.18
C LEU A 25 4.50 -8.41 6.78
N ALA A 26 4.61 -8.33 8.10
CA ALA A 26 5.76 -7.72 8.77
C ALA A 26 7.07 -8.46 8.45
N ASP A 27 7.06 -9.79 8.49
CA ASP A 27 8.21 -10.63 8.12
C ASP A 27 8.59 -10.43 6.64
N LEU A 28 7.60 -10.34 5.74
CA LEU A 28 7.85 -10.07 4.32
C LEU A 28 8.47 -8.69 4.10
N LEU A 29 7.93 -7.65 4.75
CA LEU A 29 8.45 -6.28 4.59
C LEU A 29 9.87 -6.15 5.15
N THR A 30 10.16 -6.77 6.28
CA THR A 30 11.49 -6.73 6.92
C THR A 30 12.54 -7.54 6.15
N SER A 31 12.13 -8.59 5.43
CA SER A 31 13.01 -9.39 4.58
C SER A 31 13.15 -8.86 3.15
N SER A 32 12.31 -7.90 2.75
CA SER A 32 12.38 -7.29 1.41
C SER A 32 13.56 -6.32 1.25
N ASP A 33 13.92 -6.04 0.00
CA ASP A 33 14.91 -5.03 -0.38
C ASP A 33 14.37 -3.58 -0.33
N LEU A 34 13.09 -3.41 0.04
CA LEU A 34 12.43 -2.10 0.11
C LEU A 34 13.00 -1.17 1.18
N SER A 35 13.82 -1.69 2.11
CA SER A 35 14.48 -0.90 3.16
C SER A 35 13.50 -0.09 4.02
N ILE A 36 12.36 -0.70 4.35
CA ILE A 36 11.29 -0.10 5.17
C ILE A 36 11.84 0.28 6.56
N ASP A 37 11.56 1.50 7.00
CA ASP A 37 11.87 1.99 8.33
C ASP A 37 10.66 1.86 9.26
N ILE A 38 9.50 2.31 8.78
CA ILE A 38 8.22 2.23 9.49
C ILE A 38 7.08 1.94 8.52
N ALA A 39 6.13 1.11 8.94
CA ALA A 39 4.94 0.78 8.18
C ALA A 39 3.69 0.76 9.08
N LEU A 40 2.56 1.19 8.52
CA LEU A 40 1.26 1.15 9.17
C LEU A 40 0.28 0.40 8.27
N ASN A 41 -0.32 -0.67 8.80
CA ASN A 41 -1.42 -1.33 8.11
C ASN A 41 -2.65 -0.41 8.07
N LEU A 42 -3.31 -0.37 6.92
CA LEU A 42 -4.57 0.34 6.73
C LEU A 42 -5.71 -0.69 6.65
N ASP A 43 -6.90 -0.24 6.28
CA ASP A 43 -7.99 -1.17 5.99
C ASP A 43 -7.62 -2.12 4.83
N GLY A 44 -8.13 -3.35 4.91
CA GLY A 44 -7.70 -4.45 4.05
C GLY A 44 -8.84 -5.38 3.64
N GLY A 45 -8.52 -6.51 3.02
CA GLY A 45 -9.54 -7.40 2.48
C GLY A 45 -10.29 -6.73 1.33
N SER A 46 -11.63 -6.78 1.36
CA SER A 46 -12.48 -6.28 0.26
C SER A 46 -12.40 -4.78 0.03
N SER A 47 -11.90 -4.01 1.00
CA SER A 47 -11.68 -2.56 0.89
C SER A 47 -10.33 -2.19 0.28
N THR A 48 -9.44 -3.16 0.05
CA THR A 48 -8.13 -2.90 -0.55
C THR A 48 -8.30 -2.35 -1.97
N GLY A 49 -7.79 -1.15 -2.21
CA GLY A 49 -7.75 -0.52 -3.52
C GLY A 49 -6.52 0.35 -3.69
N LEU A 50 -6.10 0.55 -4.95
CA LEU A 50 -4.98 1.41 -5.31
C LEU A 50 -5.21 1.96 -6.72
N TYR A 51 -5.19 3.29 -6.84
CA TYR A 51 -5.29 3.96 -8.12
C TYR A 51 -4.09 4.89 -8.30
N VAL A 52 -3.34 4.70 -9.39
CA VAL A 52 -2.22 5.54 -9.78
C VAL A 52 -2.45 5.99 -11.21
N ASN A 53 -2.47 7.31 -11.39
CA ASN A 53 -2.53 7.95 -12.70
C ASN A 53 -1.40 8.98 -12.77
N GLY A 54 -0.21 8.52 -13.17
CA GLY A 54 1.01 9.32 -13.17
C GLY A 54 1.87 9.06 -14.40
N GLY A 55 1.78 9.93 -15.40
CA GLY A 55 2.57 9.83 -16.62
C GLY A 55 2.29 8.54 -17.40
N SER A 56 3.32 7.72 -17.60
CA SER A 56 3.21 6.42 -18.29
C SER A 56 2.76 5.27 -17.38
N GLN A 57 2.68 5.49 -16.07
CA GLN A 57 2.26 4.47 -15.11
C GLN A 57 0.77 4.59 -14.82
N HIS A 58 0.06 3.51 -15.10
CA HIS A 58 -1.35 3.35 -14.77
C HIS A 58 -1.54 2.08 -13.95
N VAL A 59 -2.03 2.23 -12.72
CA VAL A 59 -2.39 1.12 -11.84
C VAL A 59 -3.83 1.35 -11.39
N ALA A 60 -4.68 0.34 -11.56
CA ALA A 60 -6.04 0.34 -11.08
C ALA A 60 -6.33 -1.00 -10.38
N ILE A 61 -6.48 -0.93 -9.07
CA ILE A 61 -6.94 -2.02 -8.21
C ILE A 61 -8.19 -1.50 -7.53
N ASP A 62 -9.34 -2.02 -7.95
CA ASP A 62 -10.63 -1.60 -7.42
C ASP A 62 -10.92 -2.29 -6.08
N SER A 63 -11.48 -1.53 -5.14
CA SER A 63 -12.08 -2.12 -3.95
C SER A 63 -13.41 -2.77 -4.31
N TYR A 64 -13.72 -3.91 -3.69
CA TYR A 64 -15.01 -4.60 -3.89
C TYR A 64 -16.16 -3.94 -3.11
N VAL A 65 -15.84 -3.01 -2.22
CA VAL A 65 -16.82 -2.25 -1.41
C VAL A 65 -16.61 -0.75 -1.55
N ARG A 66 -17.64 0.04 -1.25
CA ARG A 66 -17.51 1.50 -1.14
C ARG A 66 -16.71 1.87 0.11
N LEU A 67 -15.75 2.77 -0.04
CA LEU A 67 -14.88 3.21 1.03
C LEU A 67 -15.42 4.50 1.67
N PRO A 68 -15.40 4.61 3.02
CA PRO A 68 -15.79 5.84 3.70
C PRO A 68 -14.71 6.93 3.65
N LEU A 69 -13.45 6.54 3.42
CA LEU A 69 -12.29 7.45 3.33
C LEU A 69 -11.18 6.82 2.48
N VAL A 70 -10.32 7.67 1.92
CA VAL A 70 -9.14 7.29 1.13
C VAL A 70 -7.97 8.21 1.45
N VAL A 71 -6.75 7.73 1.26
CA VAL A 71 -5.53 8.57 1.27
C VAL A 71 -5.22 8.97 -0.16
N ILE A 72 -5.04 10.28 -0.40
CA ILE A 72 -4.74 10.81 -1.73
C ILE A 72 -3.42 11.57 -1.69
N VAL A 73 -2.53 11.27 -2.63
CA VAL A 73 -1.33 12.06 -2.91
C VAL A 73 -1.58 12.86 -4.19
N LYS A 74 -1.34 14.17 -4.13
CA LYS A 74 -1.45 15.08 -5.28
C LYS A 74 -0.20 15.94 -5.35
N ALA A 75 0.16 16.37 -6.55
CA ALA A 75 1.11 17.47 -6.71
C ALA A 75 0.55 18.72 -6.00
N ARG A 76 1.45 19.57 -5.51
CA ARG A 76 1.08 20.85 -4.91
C ARG A 76 0.54 21.82 -5.95
#